data_AF-A0A6N4UQZ8-F1
#
_entry.id   AF-A0A6N4UQZ8-F1
#
_cell.length_a   1.000
_cell.length_b   1.000
_cell.length_c   1.000
_cell.angle_alpha   90.00
_cell.angle_beta   90.00
_cell.angle_gamma   90.00
#
_symmetry.space_group_name_H-M   'P 1'
#
loop_
_entity.id
_entity.type
_entity.pdbx_description
1 polymer ?
#
loop_
_entity_poly.entity_id
_entity_poly.type
_entity_poly.pdbx_seq_one_letter_code
_entity_poly.pdbx_strand_id
1 'polypeptide(L)' 'MWDVRVARDFETCDLERLRAVFADIIAKRLSPGKRLLRVVTWSQNGGSLFRANNGARRFAVAYEVAFTA' A
#
# COMPACT_ATOMS: atom_id res chain seq x y z
N MET A 1 6.04 1.01 7.78
CA MET A 1 5.92 0.31 6.48
C MET A 1 4.84 -0.75 6.62
N TRP A 2 3.86 -0.80 5.72
CA TRP A 2 2.67 -1.65 5.85
C TRP A 2 2.65 -2.78 4.83
N ASP A 3 2.17 -3.95 5.24
CA ASP A 3 1.82 -5.05 4.34
C ASP A 3 0.43 -4.81 3.72
N VAL A 4 0.42 -4.52 2.43
CA VAL A 4 -0.78 -4.28 1.63
C VAL A 4 -0.96 -5.42 0.64
N ARG A 5 -2.16 -6.01 0.64
CA ARG A 5 -2.55 -7.06 -0.30
C ARG A 5 -3.31 -6.43 -1.46
N VAL A 6 -2.84 -6.68 -2.67
CA VAL A 6 -3.49 -6.24 -3.91
C VAL A 6 -3.84 -7.48 -4.74
N ALA A 7 -5.03 -7.45 -5.34
CA ALA A 7 -5.48 -8.52 -6.22
C ALA A 7 -4.62 -8.59 -7.49
N ARG A 8 -4.59 -9.77 -8.11
CA ARG A 8 -3.61 -10.12 -9.16
C ARG A 8 -3.88 -9.41 -10.50
N ASP A 9 -5.10 -8.96 -10.71
CA ASP A 9 -5.62 -8.21 -11.85
C ASP A 9 -5.04 -6.79 -11.99
N PHE A 10 -4.33 -6.29 -10.97
CA PHE A 10 -3.63 -5.01 -11.04
C PHE A 10 -2.24 -5.10 -11.71
N GLU A 11 -1.84 -6.26 -12.24
CA GLU A 11 -0.52 -6.52 -12.85
C GLU A 11 -0.19 -5.66 -14.08
N THR A 12 -1.20 -5.14 -14.79
CA THR A 12 -1.04 -4.27 -15.96
C THR A 12 -1.38 -2.80 -15.68
N CYS A 13 -1.64 -2.45 -14.42
CA CYS A 13 -2.02 -1.10 -14.07
C CYS A 13 -0.82 -0.14 -14.10
N ASP A 14 -1.08 1.03 -14.67
CA ASP A 14 -0.25 2.24 -14.53
C ASP A 14 0.15 2.45 -13.05
N LEU A 15 1.38 2.90 -12.81
CA LEU A 15 1.95 3.11 -11.49
C LEU A 15 1.06 4.02 -10.63
N GLU A 16 0.40 5.00 -11.25
CA GLU A 16 -0.51 5.91 -10.57
C GLU A 16 -1.80 5.23 -10.10
N ARG A 17 -2.32 4.26 -10.87
CA ARG A 17 -3.47 3.47 -10.44
C ARG A 17 -3.10 2.57 -9.27
N LEU A 18 -1.91 1.98 -9.28
CA LEU A 18 -1.41 1.19 -8.14
C LEU A 18 -1.20 2.08 -6.90
N ARG A 19 -0.65 3.29 -7.07
CA ARG A 19 -0.52 4.30 -6.00
C ARG A 19 -1.88 4.66 -5.40
N ALA A 20 -2.89 4.88 -6.22
CA ALA A 20 -4.25 5.19 -5.77
C ALA A 20 -4.87 4.04 -4.96
N VAL A 21 -4.66 2.78 -5.39
CA VAL A 21 -5.12 1.59 -4.65
C VAL A 21 -4.46 1.52 -3.27
N PHE A 22 -3.14 1.75 -3.18
CA PHE A 22 -2.45 1.81 -1.89
C PHE A 22 -2.99 2.93 -1.00
N ALA A 23 -3.22 4.12 -1.57
CA ALA A 23 -3.73 5.25 -0.82
C ALA A 23 -5.12 4.96 -0.22
N ASP A 24 -6.04 4.37 -1.01
CA ASP A 24 -7.37 3.98 -0.53
C ASP A 24 -7.29 2.94 0.61
N ILE A 25 -6.48 1.90 0.44
CA ILE A 25 -6.32 0.86 1.47
C ILE A 25 -5.72 1.44 2.76
N ILE A 26 -4.70 2.29 2.65
CA ILE A 26 -4.04 2.88 3.81
C ILE A 26 -5.00 3.84 4.52
N ALA A 27 -5.68 4.73 3.78
CA ALA A 27 -6.61 5.70 4.34
C ALA A 27 -7.71 5.02 5.19
N LYS A 28 -8.24 3.90 4.72
CA LYS A 28 -9.26 3.10 5.45
C LYS A 28 -8.75 2.47 6.75
N ARG A 29 -7.43 2.30 6.89
CA ARG A 29 -6.82 1.64 8.05
C ARG A 29 -6.11 2.61 8.99
N LEU A 30 -6.04 3.90 8.64
CA LEU A 30 -5.45 4.91 9.53
C LEU A 30 -6.30 5.04 10.79
N SER A 31 -5.62 5.15 11.92
CA SER A 31 -6.25 5.47 13.19
C SER A 31 -6.94 6.84 13.11
N PRO A 32 -8.02 7.08 13.88
CA PRO A 32 -8.56 8.41 14.07
C PRO A 32 -7.45 9.41 14.46
N GLY A 33 -7.57 10.67 14.01
CA GLY A 33 -6.53 11.69 14.23
C GLY A 33 -5.34 11.62 13.26
N LYS A 34 -5.36 10.72 12.26
CA LYS A 34 -4.34 10.65 11.20
C LYS A 34 -4.99 10.81 9.84
N ARG A 35 -4.37 11.62 8.98
CA ARG A 35 -4.75 11.81 7.58
C ARG A 35 -3.60 11.42 6.66
N LEU A 36 -3.88 10.57 5.67
CA LEU A 36 -2.90 10.21 4.64
C LEU A 36 -2.55 11.44 3.80
N LEU A 37 -1.25 11.72 3.63
CA LEU A 37 -0.76 12.76 2.72
C LEU A 37 -0.41 12.17 1.37
N ARG A 38 0.45 11.15 1.36
CA ARG A 38 0.88 10.47 0.14
C ARG A 38 1.45 9.10 0.42
N VAL A 39 1.38 8.24 -0.60
CA VAL A 39 2.21 7.04 -0.70
C VAL A 39 3.56 7.47 -1.28
N VAL A 40 4.66 7.10 -0.62
CA VAL A 40 6.02 7.52 -1.01
C VAL A 40 6.65 6.48 -1.94
N THR A 41 6.71 5.23 -1.48
CA THR A 41 7.33 4.12 -2.22
C THR A 41 6.73 2.78 -1.80
N TRP A 42 6.94 1.75 -2.62
CA TRP A 42 6.53 0.39 -2.30
C TRP A 42 7.52 -0.64 -2.87
N SER A 43 7.53 -1.83 -2.26
CA SER A 43 8.29 -2.98 -2.74
C SER A 43 7.42 -4.22 -2.77
N GLN A 44 7.39 -4.91 -3.91
CA GLN A 44 6.69 -6.17 -4.04
C GLN A 44 7.35 -7.24 -3.17
N ASN A 45 6.54 -8.01 -2.47
CA ASN A 45 6.93 -9.00 -1.46
C ASN A 45 7.89 -8.42 -0.40
N GLY A 46 7.91 -7.09 -0.22
CA GLY A 46 8.81 -6.41 0.68
C GLY A 46 10.29 -6.68 0.41
N GLY A 47 10.71 -6.87 -0.84
CA GLY A 47 12.09 -7.24 -1.16
C GLY A 47 12.48 -8.60 -0.59
N SER A 48 11.58 -9.58 -0.71
CA SER A 48 11.69 -10.96 -0.19
C SER A 48 11.36 -11.15 1.29
N LEU A 49 10.95 -10.09 2.00
CA LEU A 49 10.47 -10.19 3.39
C LEU A 49 9.12 -10.90 3.53
N PHE A 50 8.29 -10.90 2.49
CA PHE A 50 7.00 -11.59 2.48
C PHE A 50 7.09 -12.89 1.70
N ARG A 51 6.58 -13.97 2.31
CA ARG A 51 6.44 -15.27 1.64
C ARG A 51 5.56 -15.09 0.41
N ALA A 52 6.11 -15.44 -0.77
CA ALA A 52 5.34 -15.46 -2.00
C ALA A 52 4.17 -16.43 -1.83
N ASN A 53 2.95 -15.96 -2.10
CA ASN A 53 1.75 -16.77 -2.06
C ASN A 53 1.00 -16.57 -3.38
N ASN A 54 0.45 -17.65 -3.94
CA ASN A 54 -0.19 -17.68 -5.26
C ASN A 54 -1.53 -16.93 -5.34
N GLY A 55 -2.06 -16.43 -4.21
CA GLY A 55 -3.32 -15.71 -4.14
C GLY A 55 -3.19 -14.20 -4.41
N ALA A 56 -2.81 -13.44 -3.37
CA ALA A 56 -2.70 -11.98 -3.45
C ALA A 56 -1.22 -11.55 -3.42
N ARG A 57 -0.85 -10.59 -4.28
CA ARG A 57 0.47 -9.96 -4.21
C ARG A 57 0.54 -9.10 -2.96
N ARG A 58 1.65 -9.19 -2.25
CA ARG A 58 1.91 -8.41 -1.03
C ARG A 58 2.89 -7.30 -1.37
N PHE A 59 2.63 -6.11 -0.88
CA PHE A 59 3.48 -4.94 -1.06
C PHE A 59 3.83 -4.36 0.29
N ALA A 60 5.10 -4.04 0.48
CA ALA A 60 5.55 -3.25 1.61
C ALA A 60 5.44 -1.79 1.19
N VAL A 61 4.55 -1.04 1.82
CA VAL A 61 4.23 0.35 1.41
C VAL A 61 4.69 1.34 2.46
N ALA A 62 5.40 2.38 2.02
CA ALA A 62 5.79 3.53 2.82
C ALA A 62 4.92 4.73 2.44
N TYR A 63 4.47 5.48 3.45
CA TYR A 63 3.53 6.58 3.29
C TYR A 63 3.74 7.64 4.35
N GLU A 64 3.29 8.85 4.07
CA GLU A 64 3.33 10.00 4.97
C GLU A 64 1.93 10.32 5.48
N VAL A 65 1.85 10.73 6.75
CA VAL A 65 0.60 11.15 7.39
C VAL A 65 0.77 12.51 8.04
N ALA A 66 -0.31 13.28 8.07
CA ALA A 66 -0.48 14.39 8.98
C ALA A 66 -1.28 13.93 10.20
N PHE A 67 -0.97 14.52 11.35
CA PHE A 67 -1.79 14.37 12.55
C PHE A 67 -2.82 15.49 12.56
N THR A 68 -4.09 15.13 12.73
CA THR A 68 -5.18 16.07 12.90
C THR A 68 -5.49 16.12 14.39
N ALA A 69 -5.35 17.31 14.99
CA ALA A 69 -5.69 17.58 16.38
C ALA A 69 -7.19 17.36 16.64
#